data_AF-A0A497YEE0-F1
#
_entry.id   AF-A0A497YEE0-F1
#
_cell.length_a   1.000
_cell.length_b   1.000
_cell.length_c   1.000
_cell.angle_alpha   90.00
_cell.angle_beta   90.00
_cell.angle_gamma   90.00
#
_symmetry.space_group_name_H-M   'P 1'
#
loop_
_entity.id
_entity.type
_entity.pdbx_description
1 polymer ?
#
loop_
_entity_poly.entity_id
_entity_poly.type
_entity_poly.pdbx_seq_one_letter_code
_entity_poly.pdbx_strand_id
1 'polypeptide(L)'
;MKVLKISLVGLLALVLSYGAFKVSTDTIASINSEYVAQSPAIAEAPPLPEVTADVDKIMSHPVPGTKEAVLPVDTEQDYVMYETELFVTVNEGESWIPVPDDHELGYARISDYLDDISRSNMYISPGNIAIVYGGRGPENISILRTDSRGQGWSVGSISRTATQDLEHGYEEMHIDFIDSGQTGYLAAVRDGESGEAETLIFRSVNAGVTWDSISSGDALYEEIMAHFDLRGMRNE
;
A
#
# COMPACT_ATOMS: atom_id res chain seq x y z
N MET A 1 3.11 31.72 -57.21
CA MET A 1 2.61 32.52 -56.05
C MET A 1 2.42 31.73 -54.74
N LYS A 2 2.07 30.43 -54.77
CA LYS A 2 1.88 29.62 -53.53
C LYS A 2 3.18 29.29 -52.80
N VAL A 3 4.25 28.95 -53.52
CA VAL A 3 5.56 28.59 -52.92
C VAL A 3 6.21 29.78 -52.19
N LEU A 4 6.13 30.99 -52.75
CA LEU A 4 6.68 32.21 -52.14
C LEU A 4 6.01 32.54 -50.78
N LYS A 5 4.71 32.28 -50.64
CA LYS A 5 3.98 32.50 -49.38
C LYS A 5 4.38 31.51 -48.29
N ILE A 6 4.63 30.25 -48.65
CA ILE A 6 5.07 29.22 -47.71
C ILE A 6 6.48 29.50 -47.20
N SER A 7 7.39 29.92 -48.08
CA SER A 7 8.75 30.32 -47.69
C SER A 7 8.77 31.54 -46.76
N LEU A 8 7.88 32.51 -46.99
CA LEU A 8 7.77 33.71 -46.14
C LEU A 8 7.27 33.36 -44.72
N VAL A 9 6.28 32.46 -44.61
CA VAL A 9 5.76 32.01 -43.30
C VAL A 9 6.81 31.20 -42.53
N GLY A 10 7.56 30.33 -43.22
CA GLY A 10 8.65 29.57 -42.61
C GLY A 10 9.77 30.48 -42.07
N LEU A 11 10.13 31.53 -42.82
CA LEU A 11 11.14 32.49 -42.38
C LEU A 11 10.65 33.29 -41.16
N LEU A 12 9.37 33.68 -41.13
CA LEU A 12 8.79 34.40 -40.00
C LEU A 12 8.79 33.56 -38.72
N ALA A 13 8.44 32.27 -38.82
CA ALA A 13 8.48 31.34 -37.70
C ALA A 13 9.89 31.16 -37.12
N LEU A 14 10.91 31.08 -38.00
CA LEU A 14 12.32 31.00 -37.58
C LEU A 14 12.78 32.25 -36.82
N VAL A 15 12.38 33.44 -37.29
CA VAL A 15 12.72 34.71 -36.62
C VAL A 15 12.05 34.81 -35.26
N LEU A 16 10.78 34.40 -35.14
CA LEU A 16 10.05 34.39 -33.87
C LEU A 16 10.66 33.40 -32.86
N SER A 17 10.99 32.19 -33.30
CA SER A 17 11.64 31.18 -32.45
C SER A 17 13.03 31.63 -31.98
N TYR A 18 13.80 32.26 -32.87
CA TYR A 18 15.11 32.80 -32.51
C TYR A 18 14.99 33.96 -31.50
N GLY A 19 14.02 34.87 -31.68
CA GLY A 19 13.74 35.94 -30.73
C GLY A 19 13.37 35.43 -29.34
N ALA A 20 12.48 34.43 -29.25
CA ALA A 20 12.08 33.82 -27.98
C ALA A 20 13.27 33.13 -27.27
N PHE A 21 14.11 32.42 -28.02
CA PHE A 21 15.31 31.79 -27.48
C PHE A 21 16.29 32.83 -26.92
N LYS A 22 16.53 33.92 -27.65
CA LYS A 22 17.46 34.98 -27.25
C LYS A 22 17.00 35.72 -25.98
N VAL A 23 15.71 36.01 -25.86
CA VAL A 23 15.12 36.60 -24.64
C VAL A 23 15.29 35.65 -23.45
N SER A 24 15.07 34.35 -23.65
CA SER A 24 15.23 33.34 -22.58
C SER A 24 16.68 33.26 -22.09
N THR A 25 17.67 33.25 -22.99
CA THR A 25 19.08 33.21 -22.61
C THR A 25 19.54 34.47 -21.89
N ASP A 26 19.09 35.63 -22.36
CA ASP A 26 19.47 36.92 -21.76
C ASP A 26 18.80 37.09 -20.37
N THR A 27 17.60 36.54 -20.17
CA THR A 27 16.92 36.50 -18.85
C THR A 27 17.65 35.60 -17.85
N ILE A 28 18.07 34.40 -18.27
CA ILE A 28 18.82 33.48 -17.40
C ILE A 28 20.19 34.07 -17.04
N ALA A 29 20.84 34.73 -17.98
CA ALA A 29 22.11 35.42 -17.73
C ALA A 29 21.95 36.58 -16.73
N SER A 30 20.85 37.34 -16.80
CA SER A 30 20.53 38.40 -15.84
C SER A 30 20.31 37.84 -14.44
N ILE A 31 19.52 36.77 -14.31
CA ILE A 31 19.21 36.11 -13.03
C ILE A 31 20.51 35.59 -12.37
N ASN A 32 21.41 34.99 -13.15
CA ASN A 32 22.68 34.48 -12.62
C ASN A 32 23.66 35.60 -12.26
N SER A 33 23.59 36.77 -12.91
CA SER A 33 24.45 37.91 -12.59
C SER A 33 24.06 38.66 -11.32
N GLU A 34 22.80 38.52 -10.88
CA GLU A 34 22.27 39.11 -9.65
C GLU A 34 22.38 38.16 -8.44
N TYR A 35 22.80 36.92 -8.65
CA TYR A 35 22.97 35.94 -7.58
C TYR A 35 24.24 36.22 -6.77
N VAL A 36 24.07 36.72 -5.54
CA VAL A 36 25.13 36.82 -4.54
C VAL A 36 24.95 35.70 -3.52
N ALA A 37 25.89 34.77 -3.46
CA ALA A 37 25.88 33.67 -2.48
C ALA A 37 25.99 34.24 -1.05
N GLN A 38 24.93 34.12 -0.26
CA GLN A 38 25.00 34.40 1.17
C GLN A 38 25.66 33.20 1.87
N SER A 39 26.79 33.45 2.51
CA SER A 39 27.44 32.47 3.38
C SER A 39 26.65 32.41 4.69
N PRO A 40 25.99 31.28 5.05
CA PRO A 40 25.24 31.23 6.29
C PRO A 40 26.22 31.23 7.47
N ALA A 41 26.03 32.20 8.36
CA ALA A 41 26.51 32.07 9.73
C ALA A 41 25.91 30.79 10.32
N ILE A 42 26.71 30.06 11.09
CA ILE A 42 26.30 28.86 11.81
C ILE A 42 25.18 29.27 12.78
N ALA A 43 23.94 29.08 12.35
CA ALA A 43 22.77 29.04 13.19
C ALA A 43 22.51 27.56 13.50
N GLU A 44 22.26 27.25 14.77
CA GLU A 44 21.73 25.94 15.16
C GLU A 44 20.58 25.57 14.21
N ALA A 45 20.63 24.33 13.72
CA ALA A 45 19.59 23.81 12.84
C ALA A 45 18.23 24.01 13.54
N PRO A 46 17.24 24.61 12.86
CA PRO A 46 15.86 24.52 13.33
C PRO A 46 15.55 23.03 13.51
N PRO A 47 14.81 22.63 14.57
CA PRO A 47 14.34 21.26 14.64
C PRO A 47 13.64 20.93 13.33
N LEU A 48 13.96 19.75 12.77
CA LEU A 48 13.33 19.23 11.56
C LEU A 48 11.81 19.39 11.71
N PRO A 49 11.08 19.81 10.67
CA PRO A 49 9.63 19.74 10.72
C PRO A 49 9.26 18.29 11.06
N GLU A 50 8.43 18.10 12.09
CA GLU A 50 7.74 16.82 12.29
C GLU A 50 7.08 16.48 10.96
N VAL A 51 7.56 15.41 10.33
CA VAL A 51 6.82 14.79 9.22
C VAL A 51 5.62 14.14 9.90
N THR A 52 4.55 14.90 10.11
CA THR A 52 3.24 14.31 10.33
C THR A 52 2.82 13.77 8.96
N ALA A 53 3.32 12.59 8.62
CA ALA A 53 2.64 11.75 7.66
C ALA A 53 1.20 11.69 8.14
N ASP A 54 0.29 12.26 7.36
CA ASP A 54 -1.13 12.25 7.68
C ASP A 54 -1.56 10.78 7.60
N VAL A 55 -1.54 10.11 8.77
CA VAL A 55 -1.85 8.67 8.93
C VAL A 55 -3.27 8.35 8.44
N ASP A 56 -4.11 9.38 8.27
CA ASP A 56 -5.46 9.29 7.72
C ASP A 56 -5.51 9.41 6.18
N LYS A 57 -4.40 9.70 5.51
CA LYS A 57 -4.36 9.86 4.05
C LYS A 57 -4.27 8.48 3.38
N ILE A 58 -5.44 7.90 3.10
CA ILE A 58 -5.61 6.71 2.27
C ILE A 58 -4.99 6.96 0.89
N MET A 59 -3.74 6.57 0.69
CA MET A 59 -3.12 6.51 -0.63
C MET A 59 -2.45 5.16 -0.76
N SER A 60 -3.15 4.22 -1.37
CA SER A 60 -2.49 2.99 -1.81
C SER A 60 -1.29 3.36 -2.68
N HIS A 61 -0.14 2.75 -2.45
CA HIS A 61 1.07 3.04 -3.22
C HIS A 61 1.68 1.75 -3.77
N PRO A 62 2.44 1.84 -4.88
CA PRO A 62 3.07 0.69 -5.46
C PRO A 62 4.29 0.25 -4.65
N VAL A 63 4.48 -1.06 -4.53
CA VAL A 63 5.68 -1.69 -3.99
C VAL A 63 6.30 -2.56 -5.09
N PRO A 64 7.61 -2.44 -5.35
CA PRO A 64 8.27 -3.23 -6.38
C PRO A 64 8.21 -4.70 -6.03
N GLY A 65 7.74 -5.50 -6.98
CA GLY A 65 7.77 -6.94 -6.88
C GLY A 65 9.07 -7.56 -7.35
N THR A 66 9.26 -8.82 -7.01
CA THR A 66 10.33 -9.65 -7.54
C THR A 66 9.72 -10.74 -8.43
N LYS A 67 10.56 -11.42 -9.20
CA LYS A 67 10.08 -12.53 -10.03
C LYS A 67 9.87 -13.76 -9.16
N GLU A 68 8.95 -14.61 -9.61
CA GLU A 68 8.77 -15.95 -9.06
C GLU A 68 10.09 -16.72 -9.02
N ALA A 69 10.24 -17.52 -7.96
CA ALA A 69 11.39 -18.37 -7.69
C ALA A 69 10.96 -19.83 -7.54
N VAL A 70 11.90 -20.76 -7.76
CA VAL A 70 11.72 -22.16 -7.40
C VAL A 70 12.41 -22.38 -6.06
N LEU A 71 11.67 -22.85 -5.07
CA LEU A 71 12.18 -23.08 -3.72
C LEU A 71 12.33 -24.59 -3.46
N PRO A 72 13.35 -25.02 -2.70
CA PRO A 72 13.56 -26.42 -2.32
C PRO A 72 12.69 -26.81 -1.11
N VAL A 73 11.38 -26.55 -1.19
CA VAL A 73 10.41 -26.83 -0.12
C VAL A 73 9.42 -27.90 -0.59
N ASP A 74 9.03 -28.79 0.32
CA ASP A 74 8.05 -29.85 0.08
C ASP A 74 6.86 -29.63 1.01
N THR A 75 5.81 -29.01 0.49
CA THR A 75 4.60 -28.64 1.25
C THR A 75 3.40 -28.60 0.31
N GLU A 76 2.23 -28.97 0.84
CA GLU A 76 0.94 -28.83 0.16
C GLU A 76 0.27 -27.48 0.46
N GLN A 77 0.89 -26.63 1.29
CA GLN A 77 0.38 -25.30 1.62
C GLN A 77 0.60 -24.31 0.47
N ASP A 78 -0.28 -23.31 0.37
CA ASP A 78 -0.21 -22.24 -0.63
C ASP A 78 0.66 -21.05 -0.19
N TYR A 79 1.31 -21.14 0.97
CA TYR A 79 2.33 -20.21 1.46
C TYR A 79 3.44 -20.93 2.24
N VAL A 80 4.59 -20.29 2.38
CA VAL A 80 5.72 -20.80 3.16
C VAL A 80 6.59 -19.66 3.67
N MET A 81 7.17 -19.84 4.85
CA MET A 81 8.28 -19.02 5.34
C MET A 81 9.60 -19.70 4.96
N TYR A 82 10.43 -19.02 4.17
CA TYR A 82 11.73 -19.55 3.73
C TYR A 82 12.80 -18.46 3.88
N GLU A 83 13.92 -18.77 4.53
CA GLU A 83 15.01 -17.81 4.79
C GLU A 83 14.55 -16.46 5.36
N THR A 84 13.57 -16.48 6.28
CA THR A 84 12.95 -15.29 6.92
C THR A 84 12.07 -14.42 6.01
N GLU A 85 11.73 -14.89 4.82
CA GLU A 85 10.81 -14.22 3.91
C GLU A 85 9.52 -15.04 3.73
N LEU A 86 8.42 -14.35 3.50
CA LEU A 86 7.14 -14.96 3.16
C LEU A 86 7.05 -15.17 1.64
N PHE A 87 6.65 -16.38 1.24
CA PHE A 87 6.35 -16.71 -0.14
C PHE A 87 4.94 -17.29 -0.25
N VAL A 88 4.29 -17.03 -1.38
CA VAL A 88 2.98 -17.59 -1.72
C VAL A 88 3.02 -18.29 -3.07
N THR A 89 2.15 -19.26 -3.31
CA THR A 89 2.07 -19.97 -4.59
C THR A 89 0.62 -20.00 -5.09
N VAL A 90 0.46 -19.96 -6.42
CA VAL A 90 -0.84 -20.09 -7.11
C VAL A 90 -0.88 -21.31 -8.02
N ASN A 91 0.14 -22.17 -7.94
CA ASN A 91 0.36 -23.34 -8.79
C ASN A 91 0.98 -24.49 -8.00
N GLU A 92 0.42 -24.76 -6.81
CA GLU A 92 0.72 -25.97 -6.03
C GLU A 92 2.23 -26.14 -5.75
N GLY A 93 2.94 -25.03 -5.56
CA GLY A 93 4.37 -25.04 -5.20
C GLY A 93 5.35 -25.21 -6.36
N GLU A 94 4.88 -25.29 -7.62
CA GLU A 94 5.76 -25.29 -8.80
C GLU A 94 6.66 -24.05 -8.86
N SER A 95 6.12 -22.90 -8.45
CA SER A 95 6.85 -21.65 -8.26
C SER A 95 6.26 -20.84 -7.11
N TRP A 96 7.09 -19.96 -6.56
CA TRP A 96 6.83 -19.21 -5.36
C TRP A 96 7.03 -17.72 -5.62
N ILE A 97 6.03 -16.94 -5.27
CA ILE A 97 6.00 -15.49 -5.39
C ILE A 97 6.50 -14.91 -4.07
N PRO A 98 7.64 -14.20 -4.05
CA PRO A 98 8.13 -13.56 -2.84
C PRO A 98 7.24 -12.38 -2.48
N VAL A 99 6.87 -12.27 -1.21
CA VAL A 99 6.06 -11.17 -0.68
C VAL A 99 7.01 -10.06 -0.23
N PRO A 100 6.97 -8.86 -0.85
CA PRO A 100 7.90 -7.79 -0.52
C PRO A 100 7.50 -7.10 0.79
N ASP A 101 8.51 -6.51 1.44
CA ASP A 101 8.28 -5.50 2.46
C ASP A 101 7.89 -4.15 1.84
N ASP A 102 7.09 -3.41 2.59
CA ASP A 102 6.96 -1.97 2.41
C ASP A 102 8.06 -1.24 3.19
N HIS A 103 8.52 -0.09 2.70
CA HIS A 103 9.48 0.76 3.40
C HIS A 103 9.00 2.21 3.49
N GLU A 104 7.76 2.49 3.08
CA GLU A 104 7.16 3.81 3.22
C GLU A 104 6.80 4.10 4.69
N LEU A 105 7.11 5.32 5.15
CA LEU A 105 6.86 5.71 6.54
C LEU A 105 5.35 5.78 6.82
N GLY A 106 4.92 5.18 7.93
CA GLY A 106 3.52 5.18 8.36
C GLY A 106 2.71 3.95 7.93
N TYR A 107 3.33 3.04 7.18
CA TYR A 107 2.76 1.73 6.84
C TYR A 107 3.46 0.63 7.64
N ALA A 108 2.72 -0.45 7.93
CA ALA A 108 3.30 -1.62 8.56
C ALA A 108 4.21 -2.36 7.57
N ARG A 109 5.28 -2.97 8.11
CA ARG A 109 6.17 -3.86 7.35
C ARG A 109 5.81 -5.29 7.62
N ILE A 110 5.51 -6.09 6.60
CA ILE A 110 5.07 -7.47 6.83
C ILE A 110 6.13 -8.31 7.55
N SER A 111 7.43 -8.02 7.35
CA SER A 111 8.52 -8.65 8.09
C SER A 111 8.44 -8.49 9.61
N ASP A 112 7.83 -7.42 10.12
CA ASP A 112 7.65 -7.16 11.55
C ASP A 112 6.47 -7.96 12.16
N TYR A 113 5.69 -8.67 11.33
CA TYR A 113 4.48 -9.41 11.69
C TYR A 113 4.50 -10.88 11.23
N LEU A 114 5.61 -11.40 10.71
CA LEU A 114 5.66 -12.76 10.14
C LEU A 114 5.22 -13.86 11.11
N ASP A 115 5.49 -13.68 12.41
CA ASP A 115 5.09 -14.64 13.46
C ASP A 115 3.56 -14.69 13.65
N ASP A 116 2.84 -13.63 13.25
CA ASP A 116 1.38 -13.51 13.34
C ASP A 116 0.68 -13.89 12.03
N ILE A 117 1.43 -14.14 10.96
CA ILE A 117 0.88 -14.48 9.65
C ILE A 117 0.45 -15.94 9.60
N SER A 118 -0.83 -16.14 9.30
CA SER A 118 -1.43 -17.44 9.05
C SER A 118 -2.21 -17.46 7.72
N ARG A 119 -2.83 -18.61 7.41
CA ARG A 119 -3.60 -18.74 6.17
C ARG A 119 -4.81 -17.79 6.11
N SER A 120 -5.43 -17.44 7.24
CA SER A 120 -6.58 -16.54 7.27
C SER A 120 -6.22 -15.12 6.87
N ASN A 121 -4.96 -14.72 7.08
CA ASN A 121 -4.43 -13.43 6.66
C ASN A 121 -4.36 -13.28 5.14
N MET A 122 -4.62 -14.34 4.37
CA MET A 122 -4.35 -14.36 2.93
C MET A 122 -5.60 -14.68 2.12
N TYR A 123 -5.75 -13.96 1.01
CA TYR A 123 -6.56 -14.39 -0.12
C TYR A 123 -5.60 -14.75 -1.24
N ILE A 124 -5.65 -16.00 -1.71
CA ILE A 124 -4.75 -16.49 -2.77
C ILE A 124 -5.62 -17.08 -3.88
N SER A 125 -5.51 -16.48 -5.07
CA SER A 125 -6.16 -16.96 -6.29
C SER A 125 -5.21 -16.74 -7.49
N PRO A 126 -5.41 -17.44 -8.63
CA PRO A 126 -4.53 -17.30 -9.79
C PRO A 126 -4.35 -15.88 -10.34
N GLY A 127 -5.32 -14.98 -10.11
CA GLY A 127 -5.32 -13.62 -10.64
C GLY A 127 -5.31 -12.51 -9.58
N ASN A 128 -5.34 -12.85 -8.29
CA ASN A 128 -5.36 -11.87 -7.21
C ASN A 128 -4.85 -12.52 -5.92
N ILE A 129 -3.88 -11.86 -5.31
CA ILE A 129 -3.35 -12.20 -3.99
C ILE A 129 -3.53 -10.96 -3.12
N ALA A 130 -4.01 -11.16 -1.89
CA ALA A 130 -4.06 -10.13 -0.87
C ALA A 130 -3.61 -10.69 0.47
N ILE A 131 -2.85 -9.90 1.23
CA ILE A 131 -2.33 -10.28 2.55
C ILE A 131 -2.62 -9.13 3.51
N VAL A 132 -3.30 -9.43 4.61
CA VAL A 132 -3.62 -8.47 5.68
C VAL A 132 -2.71 -8.68 6.89
N TYR A 133 -2.18 -7.59 7.43
CA TYR A 133 -1.25 -7.57 8.56
C TYR A 133 -1.22 -6.17 9.20
N GLY A 134 -0.41 -5.96 10.23
CA GLY A 134 -0.27 -4.64 10.85
C GLY A 134 -1.18 -4.41 12.05
N GLY A 135 -1.37 -3.14 12.41
CA GLY A 135 -2.28 -2.75 13.49
C GLY A 135 -1.61 -2.58 14.86
N ARG A 136 -0.35 -2.98 15.06
CA ARG A 136 0.37 -2.84 16.33
C ARG A 136 0.98 -1.44 16.45
N GLY A 137 0.95 -0.87 17.64
CA GLY A 137 1.55 0.42 17.95
C GLY A 137 0.90 1.55 17.14
N PRO A 138 1.68 2.44 16.50
CA PRO A 138 1.15 3.55 15.72
C PRO A 138 0.70 3.13 14.31
N GLU A 139 0.92 1.88 13.91
CA GLU A 139 0.68 1.41 12.55
C GLU A 139 -0.76 0.92 12.38
N ASN A 140 -1.41 1.35 11.30
CA ASN A 140 -2.71 0.81 10.92
C ASN A 140 -2.57 -0.61 10.33
N ILE A 141 -3.69 -1.32 10.27
CA ILE A 141 -3.83 -2.51 9.43
C ILE A 141 -3.47 -2.14 7.99
N SER A 142 -2.56 -2.92 7.43
CA SER A 142 -2.05 -2.82 6.07
C SER A 142 -2.48 -4.02 5.24
N ILE A 143 -2.69 -3.79 3.95
CA ILE A 143 -3.14 -4.81 3.01
C ILE A 143 -2.25 -4.72 1.77
N LEU A 144 -1.43 -5.75 1.58
CA LEU A 144 -0.52 -5.89 0.46
C LEU A 144 -1.17 -6.76 -0.60
N ARG A 145 -1.15 -6.32 -1.87
CA ARG A 145 -1.93 -6.95 -2.95
C ARG A 145 -1.20 -7.01 -4.26
N THR A 146 -1.51 -8.02 -5.07
CA THR A 146 -1.02 -8.14 -6.45
C THR A 146 -2.04 -8.87 -7.33
N ASP A 147 -2.17 -8.41 -8.57
CA ASP A 147 -2.91 -9.05 -9.66
C ASP A 147 -1.97 -9.56 -10.78
N SER A 148 -0.66 -9.45 -10.56
CA SER A 148 0.39 -9.65 -11.56
C SER A 148 1.35 -10.77 -11.19
N ARG A 149 0.89 -11.72 -10.36
CA ARG A 149 1.70 -12.80 -9.78
C ARG A 149 3.00 -12.27 -9.15
N GLY A 150 2.87 -11.17 -8.41
CA GLY A 150 3.95 -10.52 -7.69
C GLY A 150 4.96 -9.74 -8.52
N GLN A 151 4.73 -9.51 -9.81
CA GLN A 151 5.57 -8.59 -10.61
C GLN A 151 5.46 -7.13 -10.13
N GLY A 152 4.29 -6.76 -9.63
CA GLY A 152 4.05 -5.50 -8.96
C GLY A 152 3.06 -5.70 -7.83
N TRP A 153 3.28 -4.98 -6.73
CA TRP A 153 2.42 -5.00 -5.57
C TRP A 153 1.87 -3.60 -5.29
N SER A 154 0.78 -3.54 -4.55
CA SER A 154 0.26 -2.31 -3.96
C SER A 154 -0.01 -2.53 -2.48
N VAL A 155 0.35 -1.57 -1.65
CA VAL A 155 0.00 -1.53 -0.23
C VAL A 155 -1.06 -0.47 -0.03
N GLY A 156 -2.10 -0.80 0.71
CA GLY A 156 -3.06 0.15 1.27
C GLY A 156 -3.17 -0.02 2.78
N SER A 157 -3.72 0.98 3.47
CA SER A 157 -3.97 0.92 4.91
C SER A 157 -5.43 1.25 5.21
N ILE A 158 -5.94 0.68 6.31
CA ILE A 158 -7.26 1.02 6.86
C ILE A 158 -7.05 2.00 8.01
N SER A 159 -7.47 3.25 7.83
CA SER A 159 -7.26 4.28 8.85
C SER A 159 -7.95 3.94 10.18
N ARG A 160 -7.38 4.46 11.28
CA ARG A 160 -7.91 4.32 12.65
C ARG A 160 -8.02 2.87 13.14
N THR A 161 -7.09 2.03 12.72
CA THR A 161 -6.99 0.63 13.16
C THR A 161 -5.73 0.36 13.98
N ALA A 162 -4.84 1.35 14.13
CA ALA A 162 -3.70 1.27 15.02
C ALA A 162 -4.12 1.11 16.49
N THR A 163 -3.69 0.03 17.16
CA THR A 163 -4.06 -0.28 18.54
C THR A 163 -3.39 0.61 19.57
N GLN A 164 -2.30 1.30 19.21
CA GLN A 164 -1.41 2.06 20.11
C GLN A 164 -0.67 1.21 21.14
N ASP A 165 -0.82 -0.12 21.11
CA ASP A 165 -0.06 -1.05 21.94
C ASP A 165 1.11 -1.61 21.13
N LEU A 166 2.34 -1.42 21.64
CA LEU A 166 3.58 -1.81 20.94
C LEU A 166 3.84 -3.33 20.95
N GLU A 167 3.18 -4.07 21.82
CA GLU A 167 3.35 -5.51 21.99
C GLU A 167 2.16 -6.29 21.41
N HIS A 168 0.93 -5.79 21.60
CA HIS A 168 -0.30 -6.49 21.23
C HIS A 168 -1.05 -5.77 20.09
N GLY A 169 -1.24 -6.48 18.97
CA GLY A 169 -2.01 -6.02 17.81
C GLY A 169 -3.38 -6.68 17.73
N TYR A 170 -3.74 -7.13 16.54
CA TYR A 170 -4.84 -8.06 16.33
C TYR A 170 -4.29 -9.48 16.35
N GLU A 171 -4.95 -10.36 17.11
CA GLU A 171 -4.55 -11.76 17.29
C GLU A 171 -4.87 -12.59 16.06
N GLU A 172 -6.02 -12.30 15.44
CA GLU A 172 -6.45 -12.99 14.23
C GLU A 172 -6.92 -11.96 13.20
N MET A 173 -6.49 -12.14 11.96
CA MET A 173 -7.03 -11.38 10.84
C MET A 173 -7.48 -12.34 9.75
N HIS A 174 -8.62 -12.02 9.16
CA HIS A 174 -9.24 -12.78 8.09
C HIS A 174 -9.46 -11.84 6.91
N ILE A 175 -9.09 -12.29 5.70
CA ILE A 175 -9.41 -11.59 4.47
C ILE A 175 -9.92 -12.58 3.44
N ASP A 176 -10.97 -12.17 2.72
CA ASP A 176 -11.44 -12.91 1.55
C ASP A 176 -12.07 -11.96 0.54
N PHE A 177 -12.15 -12.42 -0.71
CA PHE A 177 -12.82 -11.71 -1.78
C PHE A 177 -13.86 -12.60 -2.46
N ILE A 178 -15.08 -12.08 -2.54
CA ILE A 178 -16.20 -12.70 -3.24
C ILE A 178 -16.48 -11.96 -4.56
N ASP A 179 -17.51 -12.39 -5.28
CA ASP A 179 -17.96 -11.77 -6.54
C ASP A 179 -16.83 -11.60 -7.57
N SER A 180 -16.04 -12.67 -7.76
CA SER A 180 -14.88 -12.68 -8.66
C SER A 180 -13.81 -11.63 -8.30
N GLY A 181 -13.63 -11.35 -7.01
CA GLY A 181 -12.59 -10.44 -6.53
C GLY A 181 -13.05 -8.99 -6.34
N GLN A 182 -14.33 -8.66 -6.60
CA GLN A 182 -14.82 -7.28 -6.55
C GLN A 182 -15.21 -6.81 -5.14
N THR A 183 -15.80 -7.69 -4.35
CA THR A 183 -16.19 -7.39 -2.96
C THR A 183 -15.18 -8.06 -2.04
N GLY A 184 -14.53 -7.27 -1.18
CA GLY A 184 -13.60 -7.77 -0.16
C GLY A 184 -14.25 -7.74 1.22
N TYR A 185 -14.02 -8.76 2.02
CA TYR A 185 -14.36 -8.80 3.44
C TYR A 185 -13.07 -8.93 4.26
N LEU A 186 -13.04 -8.24 5.40
CA LEU A 186 -11.94 -8.32 6.34
C LEU A 186 -12.50 -8.32 7.77
N ALA A 187 -11.97 -9.21 8.59
CA ALA A 187 -12.21 -9.22 10.03
C ALA A 187 -10.87 -9.15 10.76
N ALA A 188 -10.80 -8.33 11.81
CA ALA A 188 -9.63 -8.22 12.67
C ALA A 188 -10.10 -8.39 14.12
N VAL A 189 -9.57 -9.40 14.79
CA VAL A 189 -9.97 -9.83 16.15
C VAL A 189 -8.84 -9.49 17.10
N ARG A 190 -9.16 -8.90 18.25
CA ARG A 190 -8.22 -8.64 19.33
C ARG A 190 -8.89 -8.85 20.68
N ASP A 191 -8.10 -9.06 21.72
CA ASP A 191 -8.57 -8.93 23.08
C ASP A 191 -9.03 -7.50 23.36
N GLY A 192 -10.30 -7.34 23.77
CA GLY A 192 -10.86 -6.08 24.22
C GLY A 192 -10.43 -5.73 25.64
N GLU A 193 -10.56 -4.46 26.02
CA GLU A 193 -10.16 -3.96 27.34
C GLU A 193 -10.90 -4.64 28.52
N SER A 194 -12.06 -5.23 28.27
CA SER A 194 -12.86 -5.98 29.24
C SER A 194 -12.55 -7.49 29.30
N GLY A 195 -11.60 -7.97 28.48
CA GLY A 195 -11.33 -9.41 28.31
C GLY A 195 -12.33 -10.13 27.40
N GLU A 196 -13.18 -9.39 26.69
CA GLU A 196 -14.02 -9.91 25.61
C GLU A 196 -13.35 -9.65 24.27
N ALA A 197 -13.45 -10.59 23.32
CA ALA A 197 -12.88 -10.42 21.99
C ALA A 197 -13.58 -9.26 21.23
N GLU A 198 -12.83 -8.23 20.88
CA GLU A 198 -13.29 -7.17 20.00
C GLU A 198 -13.01 -7.57 18.54
N THR A 199 -14.06 -7.59 17.72
CA THR A 199 -13.94 -7.84 16.28
C THR A 199 -14.29 -6.59 15.49
N LEU A 200 -13.33 -6.12 14.68
CA LEU A 200 -13.56 -5.08 13.69
C LEU A 200 -13.85 -5.71 12.34
N ILE A 201 -14.94 -5.28 11.69
CA ILE A 201 -15.36 -5.78 10.39
C ILE A 201 -15.27 -4.68 9.35
N PHE A 202 -14.75 -5.02 8.17
CA PHE A 202 -14.61 -4.10 7.05
C PHE A 202 -15.09 -4.74 5.76
N ARG A 203 -15.57 -3.87 4.86
CA ARG A 203 -15.95 -4.23 3.51
C ARG A 203 -15.24 -3.35 2.49
N SER A 204 -14.78 -3.95 1.41
CA SER A 204 -14.42 -3.26 0.18
C SER A 204 -15.43 -3.55 -0.93
N VAL A 205 -15.77 -2.54 -1.73
CA VAL A 205 -16.62 -2.65 -2.93
C VAL A 205 -15.88 -2.28 -4.23
N ASN A 206 -14.56 -2.10 -4.14
CA ASN A 206 -13.70 -1.72 -5.26
C ASN A 206 -12.48 -2.62 -5.35
N ALA A 207 -12.72 -3.92 -5.17
CA ALA A 207 -11.70 -4.94 -5.16
C ALA A 207 -10.55 -4.56 -4.24
N GLY A 208 -10.79 -4.20 -2.97
CA GLY A 208 -9.77 -4.06 -1.93
C GLY A 208 -8.94 -2.79 -1.97
N VAL A 209 -9.34 -1.77 -2.73
CA VAL A 209 -8.63 -0.49 -2.80
C VAL A 209 -8.96 0.40 -1.60
N THR A 210 -10.23 0.44 -1.20
CA THR A 210 -10.68 1.11 0.03
C THR A 210 -11.56 0.17 0.84
N TRP A 211 -11.60 0.43 2.15
CA TRP A 211 -12.30 -0.41 3.12
C TRP A 211 -13.14 0.47 4.04
N ASP A 212 -14.43 0.15 4.11
CA ASP A 212 -15.39 0.81 4.98
C ASP A 212 -15.66 -0.07 6.20
N SER A 213 -15.66 0.53 7.40
CA SER A 213 -16.01 -0.21 8.61
C SER A 213 -17.50 -0.52 8.67
N ILE A 214 -17.83 -1.72 9.15
CA ILE A 214 -19.19 -2.20 9.31
C ILE A 214 -19.50 -2.29 10.80
N SER A 215 -20.50 -1.53 11.25
CA SER A 215 -20.92 -1.56 12.66
C SER A 215 -21.66 -2.85 13.00
N SER A 216 -21.59 -3.30 14.25
CA SER A 216 -22.29 -4.50 14.76
C SER A 216 -23.82 -4.46 14.63
N GLY A 217 -24.40 -3.28 14.43
CA GLY A 217 -25.84 -3.11 14.17
C GLY A 217 -26.24 -3.27 12.69
N ASP A 218 -25.27 -3.40 11.77
CA ASP A 218 -25.53 -3.62 10.35
C ASP A 218 -25.81 -5.10 10.07
N ALA A 219 -26.77 -5.39 9.19
CA ALA A 219 -27.09 -6.75 8.80
C ALA A 219 -25.90 -7.49 8.15
N LEU A 220 -25.02 -6.74 7.48
CA LEU A 220 -23.83 -7.29 6.84
C LEU A 220 -22.78 -7.76 7.84
N TYR A 221 -22.77 -7.20 9.06
CA TYR A 221 -21.82 -7.62 10.10
C TYR A 221 -21.95 -9.12 10.38
N GLU A 222 -23.19 -9.60 10.57
CA GLU A 222 -23.48 -11.00 10.86
C GLU A 222 -23.18 -11.95 9.70
N GLU A 223 -23.26 -11.44 8.48
CA GLU A 223 -22.92 -12.18 7.28
C GLU A 223 -21.41 -12.38 7.20
N ILE A 224 -20.62 -11.32 7.40
CA ILE A 224 -19.16 -11.40 7.36
C ILE A 224 -18.62 -12.23 8.53
N MET A 225 -19.18 -12.09 9.73
CA MET A 225 -18.85 -12.96 10.87
C MET A 225 -19.15 -14.44 10.57
N ALA A 226 -20.20 -14.74 9.81
CA ALA A 226 -20.48 -16.11 9.35
C ALA A 226 -19.43 -16.59 8.38
N HIS A 227 -19.10 -15.73 7.42
CA HIS A 227 -18.22 -16.04 6.31
C HIS A 227 -16.85 -16.51 6.81
N PHE A 228 -16.38 -15.94 7.91
CA PHE A 228 -15.14 -16.30 8.57
C PHE A 228 -15.31 -17.26 9.75
N ASP A 229 -16.51 -17.84 9.96
CA ASP A 229 -16.83 -18.73 11.08
C ASP A 229 -16.58 -18.14 12.49
N LEU A 230 -16.67 -16.82 12.64
CA LEU A 230 -16.40 -16.08 13.88
C LEU A 230 -17.62 -15.94 14.81
N ARG A 231 -18.76 -16.54 14.47
CA ARG A 231 -20.06 -16.35 15.18
C ARG A 231 -20.09 -16.83 16.64
N GLY A 232 -19.03 -17.46 17.15
CA GLY A 232 -18.87 -17.84 18.55
C GLY A 232 -18.11 -16.83 19.42
N MET A 233 -17.57 -15.75 18.82
CA MET A 233 -16.75 -14.75 19.52
C MET A 233 -17.53 -13.49 19.91
N ARG A 234 -18.87 -13.53 19.92
CA ARG A 234 -19.70 -12.35 20.23
C ARG A 234 -19.82 -12.08 21.73
N ASN A 235 -19.59 -10.81 22.07
CA ASN A 235 -20.03 -10.05 23.24
C ASN A 235 -21.43 -10.47 23.76
N GLU A 236 -21.50 -10.90 25.02
CA GLU A 236 -22.71 -10.83 25.86
C GLU A 236 -22.61 -9.64 26.82
#